data_AF-A0AAU3QF05-F1
#
_entry.id   AF-A0AAU3QF05-F1
#
_cell.length_a   1.000
_cell.length_b   1.000
_cell.length_c   1.000
_cell.angle_alpha   90.00
_cell.angle_beta   90.00
_cell.angle_gamma   90.00
#
_symmetry.space_group_name_H-M   'P 1'
#
loop_
_entity.id
_entity.type
_entity.pdbx_description
1 polymer ?
#
loop_
_entity_poly.entity_id
_entity_poly.type
_entity_poly.pdbx_seq_one_letter_code
_entity_poly.pdbx_strand_id
1 'polypeptide(L)'
;MSPRPHTGHDPRPVARPRPGPDDLRRTFEAVPPRTGDGDEPFADSWWGRAWVTALESLSMDEARLARGRTYADSGKVAAITATPGRVVAYVHGSRPRPYRCELRLRTLADPDWDTFLDAVAARPGHLAALLTKEMPHSLADTAAEAGIALLPGAGDLDPGCSCPDHGRPCKHVAALCYQMARLLDTDPFVLLLLRGRGERELLEELGRRNAAHSARERPAAPATPSVPAREALADRYLPPLPAPLPVLPHPAQPPSYPSLPGARDPLALDHLATDAAARAHTLLTTGLDPLAGLTSWQDAVRLAASRPTAGLTATTRALYRELAYATGRTTTDLARAVAAWRQGGAGGLAVLETPWDPPAGPFDRARPALAAAGFPRFQPRRNHLTHPGGTLQLRFGHDGRWYGYESEPGEDDWWPRATPDTDPVSALMELSGS
;
A
#
# COMPACT_ATOMS: atom_id res chain seq x y z
N MET A 1 -14.01 4.51 42.36
CA MET A 1 -13.27 3.47 41.60
C MET A 1 -13.40 3.79 40.13
N SER A 2 -12.43 4.53 39.58
CA SER A 2 -12.41 4.89 38.15
C SER A 2 -11.75 3.77 37.34
N PRO A 3 -12.31 3.39 36.17
CA PRO A 3 -11.71 2.37 35.33
C PRO A 3 -10.47 2.92 34.61
N ARG A 4 -9.41 2.10 34.56
CA ARG A 4 -8.16 2.42 33.85
C ARG A 4 -8.37 2.34 32.33
N PRO A 5 -7.75 3.22 31.53
CA PRO A 5 -7.86 3.18 30.08
C PRO A 5 -7.04 2.03 29.49
N HIS A 6 -7.63 1.31 28.53
CA HIS A 6 -6.94 0.32 27.71
C HIS A 6 -5.91 1.01 26.82
N THR A 7 -4.64 0.64 26.99
CA THR A 7 -3.54 1.05 26.11
C THR A 7 -3.64 0.31 24.77
N GLY A 8 -3.79 1.06 23.69
CA GLY A 8 -3.75 0.55 22.32
C GLY A 8 -2.38 -0.06 22.00
N HIS A 9 -2.40 -1.23 21.37
CA HIS A 9 -1.21 -1.94 20.90
C HIS A 9 -0.72 -1.28 19.61
N ASP A 10 0.47 -0.70 19.64
CA ASP A 10 1.14 -0.13 18.45
C ASP A 10 1.52 -1.27 17.49
N PRO A 11 1.30 -1.15 16.16
CA PRO A 11 1.68 -2.19 15.21
C PRO A 11 3.21 -2.32 15.15
N ARG A 12 3.71 -3.49 15.56
CA ARG A 12 5.14 -3.85 15.58
C ARG A 12 5.75 -3.80 14.16
N PRO A 13 7.04 -3.43 14.00
CA PRO A 13 7.69 -3.35 12.70
C PRO A 13 7.73 -4.72 12.01
N VAL A 14 7.09 -4.80 10.84
CA VAL A 14 6.92 -6.02 10.03
C VAL A 14 8.12 -6.21 9.10
N ALA A 15 8.65 -7.44 9.04
CA ALA A 15 9.69 -7.81 8.07
C ALA A 15 9.16 -7.71 6.63
N ARG A 16 9.82 -6.95 5.77
CA ARG A 16 9.39 -6.73 4.38
C ARG A 16 9.89 -7.87 3.47
N PRO A 17 9.02 -8.59 2.74
CA PRO A 17 9.42 -9.64 1.81
C PRO A 17 9.99 -9.04 0.51
N ARG A 18 10.98 -9.73 -0.09
CA ARG A 18 11.39 -9.53 -1.49
C ARG A 18 11.00 -10.76 -2.33
N PRO A 19 10.08 -10.64 -3.31
CA PRO A 19 9.74 -11.75 -4.21
C PRO A 19 10.90 -12.08 -5.16
N GLY A 20 11.11 -13.37 -5.46
CA GLY A 20 11.97 -13.83 -6.55
C GLY A 20 11.31 -13.73 -7.93
N PRO A 21 12.04 -13.98 -9.04
CA PRO A 21 11.53 -13.84 -10.41
C PRO A 21 10.35 -14.76 -10.76
N ASP A 22 10.16 -15.84 -10.01
CA ASP A 22 9.19 -16.92 -10.24
C ASP A 22 8.09 -16.99 -9.18
N ASP A 23 8.06 -16.08 -8.20
CA ASP A 23 7.15 -16.09 -7.02
C ASP A 23 7.25 -17.36 -6.12
N LEU A 24 8.12 -18.30 -6.47
CA LEU A 24 8.40 -19.53 -5.70
C LEU A 24 9.52 -19.34 -4.68
N ARG A 25 9.98 -18.11 -4.49
CA ARG A 25 10.99 -17.76 -3.49
C ARG A 25 10.65 -16.44 -2.82
N ARG A 26 10.59 -16.46 -1.49
CA ARG A 26 10.42 -15.27 -0.66
C ARG A 26 11.51 -15.20 0.40
N THR A 27 12.22 -14.07 0.45
CA THR A 27 13.19 -13.79 1.50
C THR A 27 12.66 -12.68 2.41
N PHE A 28 12.67 -12.94 3.71
CA PHE A 28 12.25 -12.05 4.78
C PHE A 28 13.49 -11.57 5.53
N GLU A 29 13.55 -10.27 5.80
CA GLU A 29 14.63 -9.71 6.61
C GLU A 29 14.60 -10.26 8.04
N ALA A 30 15.75 -10.20 8.72
CA ALA A 30 15.86 -10.67 10.09
C ALA A 30 14.86 -9.91 10.99
N VAL A 31 14.06 -10.65 11.74
CA VAL A 31 13.04 -10.06 12.59
C VAL A 31 13.70 -9.51 13.86
N PRO A 32 13.42 -8.26 14.25
CA PRO A 32 14.08 -7.64 15.40
C PRO A 32 13.77 -8.37 16.72
N PRO A 33 14.67 -8.27 17.72
CA PRO A 33 14.45 -8.85 19.04
C PRO A 33 13.14 -8.35 19.66
N ARG A 34 12.48 -9.23 20.42
CA ARG A 34 11.27 -8.92 21.18
C ARG A 34 11.54 -9.09 22.67
N THR A 35 11.13 -8.10 23.46
CA THR A 35 10.96 -8.25 24.91
C THR A 35 9.54 -8.77 25.15
N GLY A 36 9.40 -10.08 25.29
CA GLY A 36 8.14 -10.72 25.65
C GLY A 36 8.23 -11.37 27.02
N ASP A 37 7.10 -11.42 27.73
CA ASP A 37 6.98 -12.24 28.93
C ASP A 37 6.91 -13.73 28.53
N GLY A 38 7.45 -14.61 29.36
CA GLY A 38 7.63 -16.04 29.03
C GLY A 38 6.34 -16.79 28.71
N ASP A 39 5.20 -16.28 29.19
CA ASP A 39 3.88 -16.92 29.17
C ASP A 39 2.95 -16.52 28.02
N GLU A 40 3.32 -15.53 27.19
CA GLU A 40 2.47 -15.16 26.04
C GLU A 40 2.47 -16.26 24.95
N PRO A 41 1.42 -16.41 24.13
CA PRO A 41 1.51 -17.21 22.92
C PRO A 41 2.60 -16.68 21.97
N PHE A 42 3.36 -17.55 21.30
CA PHE A 42 4.39 -17.09 20.35
C PHE A 42 3.80 -16.51 19.05
N ALA A 43 2.58 -16.92 18.71
CA ALA A 43 1.87 -16.52 17.50
C ALA A 43 0.46 -15.99 17.82
N ASP A 44 0.09 -14.90 17.16
CA ASP A 44 -1.15 -14.16 17.38
C ASP A 44 -2.33 -14.77 16.61
N SER A 45 -2.07 -15.33 15.43
CA SER A 45 -3.10 -15.99 14.62
C SER A 45 -3.28 -17.45 15.04
N TRP A 46 -4.47 -18.01 14.76
CA TRP A 46 -4.73 -19.42 15.08
C TRP A 46 -3.88 -20.37 14.22
N TRP A 47 -3.55 -19.97 12.99
CA TRP A 47 -2.71 -20.77 12.10
C TRP A 47 -1.23 -20.72 12.45
N GLY A 48 -0.75 -19.56 12.91
CA GLY A 48 0.57 -19.44 13.52
C GLY A 48 0.68 -20.28 14.79
N ARG A 49 -0.38 -20.34 15.61
CA ARG A 49 -0.44 -21.25 16.77
C ARG A 49 -0.44 -22.72 16.35
N ALA A 50 -1.21 -23.11 15.34
CA ALA A 50 -1.21 -24.49 14.83
C ALA A 50 0.19 -24.92 14.34
N TRP A 51 0.92 -24.00 13.70
CA TRP A 51 2.31 -24.23 13.32
C TRP A 51 3.23 -24.43 14.54
N VAL A 52 3.07 -23.62 15.59
CA VAL A 52 3.82 -23.78 16.86
C VAL A 52 3.48 -25.12 17.51
N THR A 53 2.20 -25.52 17.54
CA THR A 53 1.80 -26.84 18.05
C THR A 53 2.47 -27.99 17.27
N ALA A 54 2.53 -27.89 15.95
CA ALA A 54 3.23 -28.87 15.12
C ALA A 54 4.74 -28.96 15.47
N LEU A 55 5.39 -27.81 15.71
CA LEU A 55 6.78 -27.76 16.17
C LEU A 55 6.95 -28.43 17.55
N GLU A 56 6.14 -28.03 18.53
CA GLU A 56 6.28 -28.49 19.92
C GLU A 56 6.01 -29.99 20.03
N SER A 57 5.15 -30.55 19.18
CA SER A 57 4.90 -31.99 19.09
C SER A 57 6.12 -32.82 18.69
N LEU A 58 7.17 -32.21 18.12
CA LEU A 58 8.38 -32.93 17.70
C LEU A 58 9.30 -33.33 18.86
N SER A 59 9.16 -32.70 20.04
CA SER A 59 10.11 -32.89 21.14
C SER A 59 9.44 -32.76 22.51
N MET A 60 9.64 -33.77 23.36
CA MET A 60 9.23 -33.75 24.77
C MET A 60 10.22 -32.97 25.67
N ASP A 61 11.35 -32.50 25.14
CA ASP A 61 12.33 -31.68 25.87
C ASP A 61 11.90 -30.19 25.88
N GLU A 62 11.05 -29.83 26.83
CA GLU A 62 10.52 -28.47 27.01
C GLU A 62 11.64 -27.43 27.21
N ALA A 63 12.68 -27.78 27.97
CA ALA A 63 13.81 -26.88 28.22
C ALA A 63 14.56 -26.53 26.93
N ARG A 64 14.64 -27.47 25.97
CA ARG A 64 15.22 -27.24 24.65
C ARG A 64 14.34 -26.34 23.79
N LEU A 65 13.02 -26.55 23.80
CA LEU A 65 12.07 -25.69 23.11
C LEU A 65 12.11 -24.26 23.66
N ALA A 66 12.15 -24.11 24.99
CA ALA A 66 12.30 -22.81 25.66
C ALA A 66 13.58 -22.07 25.23
N ARG A 67 14.73 -22.77 25.15
CA ARG A 67 15.97 -22.16 24.61
C ARG A 67 15.83 -21.73 23.16
N GLY A 68 15.14 -22.51 22.33
CA GLY A 68 14.86 -22.15 20.94
C GLY A 68 13.99 -20.90 20.83
N ARG A 69 12.95 -20.82 21.67
CA ARG A 69 12.10 -19.65 21.80
C ARG A 69 12.88 -18.39 22.19
N THR A 70 13.77 -18.49 23.18
CA THR A 70 14.69 -17.39 23.55
C THR A 70 15.58 -16.95 22.39
N TYR A 71 16.06 -17.88 21.56
CA TYR A 71 16.88 -17.55 20.39
C TYR A 71 16.07 -16.80 19.32
N ALA A 72 14.81 -17.17 19.12
CA ALA A 72 13.91 -16.45 18.23
C ALA A 72 13.64 -15.03 18.74
N ASP A 73 13.29 -14.87 20.02
CA ASP A 73 13.01 -13.57 20.62
C ASP A 73 14.25 -12.66 20.74
N SER A 74 15.47 -13.21 20.79
CA SER A 74 16.71 -12.41 20.89
C SER A 74 17.33 -11.99 19.55
N GLY A 75 16.59 -12.15 18.44
CA GLY A 75 17.04 -11.73 17.11
C GLY A 75 18.25 -12.53 16.58
N LYS A 76 18.40 -13.80 17.01
CA LYS A 76 19.52 -14.65 16.57
C LYS A 76 19.29 -15.27 15.19
N VAL A 77 18.05 -15.27 14.70
CA VAL A 77 17.67 -15.78 13.39
C VAL A 77 17.89 -14.68 12.35
N ALA A 78 18.78 -14.92 11.40
CA ALA A 78 19.03 -14.02 10.28
C ALA A 78 17.85 -14.05 9.28
N ALA A 79 18.04 -13.43 8.10
CA ALA A 79 17.04 -13.46 7.05
C ALA A 79 16.58 -14.89 6.73
N ILE A 80 15.26 -15.06 6.58
CA ILE A 80 14.61 -16.34 6.33
C ILE A 80 14.25 -16.41 4.85
N THR A 81 14.57 -17.52 4.19
CA THR A 81 14.15 -17.78 2.81
C THR A 81 13.20 -18.97 2.78
N ALA A 82 12.00 -18.76 2.23
CA ALA A 82 10.99 -19.78 1.99
C ALA A 82 10.88 -20.08 0.49
N THR A 83 10.76 -21.37 0.19
CA THR A 83 10.57 -21.97 -1.14
C THR A 83 9.63 -23.18 -1.00
N PRO A 84 9.03 -23.73 -2.07
CA PRO A 84 8.25 -24.96 -2.00
C PRO A 84 8.90 -26.06 -1.15
N GLY A 85 8.17 -26.46 -0.12
CA GLY A 85 8.55 -27.50 0.84
C GLY A 85 9.73 -27.20 1.76
N ARG A 86 10.25 -25.97 1.79
CA ARG A 86 11.54 -25.70 2.43
C ARG A 86 11.72 -24.27 2.93
N VAL A 87 12.13 -24.14 4.19
CA VAL A 87 12.56 -22.88 4.84
C VAL A 87 14.03 -22.99 5.23
N VAL A 88 14.81 -21.93 4.98
CA VAL A 88 16.22 -21.83 5.41
C VAL A 88 16.50 -20.51 6.10
N ALA A 89 17.29 -20.58 7.17
CA ALA A 89 17.91 -19.42 7.78
C ALA A 89 19.27 -19.76 8.40
N TYR A 90 20.08 -18.73 8.64
CA TYR A 90 21.26 -18.84 9.48
C TYR A 90 20.92 -18.38 10.90
N VAL A 91 21.30 -19.17 11.90
CA VAL A 91 21.02 -18.87 13.31
C VAL A 91 22.32 -18.72 14.08
N HIS A 92 22.50 -17.57 14.72
CA HIS A 92 23.65 -17.28 15.56
C HIS A 92 23.57 -18.09 16.86
N GLY A 93 24.68 -18.73 17.22
CA GLY A 93 24.79 -19.50 18.46
C GLY A 93 26.11 -19.22 19.16
N SER A 94 26.67 -20.24 19.80
CA SER A 94 27.93 -20.11 20.55
C SER A 94 29.19 -19.99 19.68
N ARG A 95 29.14 -20.43 18.41
CA ARG A 95 30.28 -20.35 17.49
C ARG A 95 30.23 -19.04 16.68
N PRO A 96 31.40 -18.49 16.28
CA PRO A 96 31.45 -17.29 15.44
C PRO A 96 30.71 -17.44 14.11
N ARG A 97 30.76 -18.64 13.50
CA ARG A 97 30.03 -18.96 12.28
C ARG A 97 28.59 -19.39 12.61
N PRO A 98 27.55 -18.73 12.07
CA PRO A 98 26.16 -19.13 12.27
C PRO A 98 25.86 -20.54 11.75
N TYR A 99 24.91 -21.23 12.40
CA TYR A 99 24.46 -22.55 11.98
C TYR A 99 23.42 -22.44 10.87
N ARG A 100 23.55 -23.26 9.83
CA ARG A 100 22.55 -23.35 8.76
C ARG A 100 21.40 -24.21 9.25
N CYS A 101 20.24 -23.60 9.42
CA CYS A 101 19.00 -24.26 9.81
C CYS A 101 18.11 -24.42 8.58
N GLU A 102 17.45 -25.56 8.52
CA GLU A 102 16.53 -25.94 7.46
C GLU A 102 15.30 -26.59 8.10
N LEU A 103 14.14 -26.24 7.60
CA LEU A 103 12.89 -26.90 7.94
C LEU A 103 12.23 -27.33 6.65
N ARG A 104 11.83 -28.61 6.56
CA ARG A 104 11.09 -29.12 5.42
C ARG A 104 9.66 -29.45 5.79
N LEU A 105 8.77 -29.22 4.84
CA LEU A 105 7.36 -29.57 4.89
C LEU A 105 6.99 -30.19 3.55
N ARG A 106 6.14 -31.22 3.55
CA ARG A 106 5.70 -31.86 2.31
C ARG A 106 4.81 -30.90 1.52
N THR A 107 5.12 -30.72 0.23
CA THR A 107 4.25 -30.01 -0.72
C THR A 107 3.01 -30.83 -1.02
N LEU A 108 1.91 -30.15 -1.39
CA LEU A 108 0.73 -30.81 -1.92
C LEU A 108 0.99 -31.26 -3.36
N ALA A 109 0.38 -32.37 -3.78
CA ALA A 109 0.40 -32.78 -5.17
C ALA A 109 -0.54 -31.90 -6.02
N ASP A 110 -0.37 -31.88 -7.34
CA ASP A 110 -1.23 -31.08 -8.22
C ASP A 110 -2.74 -31.41 -8.08
N PRO A 111 -3.16 -32.69 -7.93
CA PRO A 111 -4.57 -33.01 -7.70
C PRO A 111 -5.11 -32.49 -6.35
N ASP A 112 -4.27 -32.46 -5.32
CA ASP A 112 -4.65 -31.91 -4.01
C ASP A 112 -4.78 -30.38 -4.10
N TRP A 113 -3.90 -29.73 -4.87
CA TRP A 113 -4.03 -28.31 -5.17
C TRP A 113 -5.30 -28.02 -5.95
N ASP A 114 -5.62 -28.82 -6.98
CA ASP A 114 -6.87 -28.65 -7.73
C ASP A 114 -8.09 -28.78 -6.82
N THR A 115 -8.09 -29.79 -5.96
CA THR A 115 -9.18 -30.02 -5.00
C THR A 115 -9.30 -28.85 -4.02
N PHE A 116 -8.18 -28.33 -3.52
CA PHE A 116 -8.15 -27.19 -2.60
C PHE A 116 -8.71 -25.92 -3.27
N LEU A 117 -8.25 -25.62 -4.48
CA LEU A 117 -8.60 -24.41 -5.20
C LEU A 117 -10.08 -24.41 -5.62
N ASP A 118 -10.64 -25.57 -6.00
CA ASP A 118 -12.07 -25.72 -6.26
C ASP A 118 -12.91 -25.46 -4.99
N ALA A 119 -12.49 -26.02 -3.85
CA ALA A 119 -13.21 -25.87 -2.59
C ALA A 119 -13.17 -24.42 -2.07
N VAL A 120 -12.05 -23.71 -2.25
CA VAL A 120 -11.93 -22.28 -1.94
C VAL A 120 -12.76 -21.43 -2.92
N ALA A 121 -12.71 -21.73 -4.22
CA ALA A 121 -13.42 -20.96 -5.25
C ALA A 121 -14.95 -21.09 -5.15
N ALA A 122 -15.46 -22.21 -4.64
CA ALA A 122 -16.89 -22.42 -4.40
C ALA A 122 -17.46 -21.52 -3.29
N ARG A 123 -16.61 -20.82 -2.51
CA ARG A 123 -17.03 -20.00 -1.38
C ARG A 123 -16.38 -18.61 -1.47
N PRO A 124 -17.07 -17.59 -2.03
CA PRO A 124 -16.50 -16.26 -2.26
C PRO A 124 -15.87 -15.61 -1.02
N GLY A 125 -16.39 -15.89 0.18
CA GLY A 125 -15.82 -15.40 1.44
C GLY A 125 -14.41 -15.91 1.75
N HIS A 126 -14.04 -17.12 1.30
CA HIS A 126 -12.70 -17.67 1.50
C HIS A 126 -11.66 -16.95 0.65
N LEU A 127 -11.98 -16.65 -0.61
CA LEU A 127 -11.12 -15.85 -1.48
C LEU A 127 -10.94 -14.43 -0.93
N ALA A 128 -12.03 -13.79 -0.49
CA ALA A 128 -11.98 -12.45 0.08
C ALA A 128 -11.05 -12.39 1.32
N ALA A 129 -11.12 -13.40 2.20
CA ALA A 129 -10.26 -13.50 3.37
C ALA A 129 -8.79 -13.71 3.00
N LEU A 130 -8.48 -14.57 2.02
CA LEU A 130 -7.11 -14.74 1.54
C LEU A 130 -6.55 -13.44 0.96
N LEU A 131 -7.34 -12.67 0.20
CA LEU A 131 -6.92 -11.37 -0.34
C LEU A 131 -6.58 -10.34 0.76
N THR A 132 -7.21 -10.45 1.94
CA THR A 132 -6.89 -9.63 3.12
C THR A 132 -5.83 -10.28 4.02
N LYS A 133 -5.16 -11.35 3.57
CA LYS A 133 -4.15 -12.12 4.31
C LYS A 133 -4.67 -12.73 5.60
N GLU A 134 -5.94 -13.13 5.60
CA GLU A 134 -6.56 -13.88 6.68
C GLU A 134 -6.77 -15.34 6.26
N MET A 135 -6.65 -16.26 7.22
CA MET A 135 -7.01 -17.67 7.03
C MET A 135 -8.14 -18.02 8.00
N PRO A 136 -9.42 -17.92 7.61
CA PRO A 136 -10.54 -18.29 8.47
C PRO A 136 -10.52 -19.78 8.80
N HIS A 137 -11.00 -20.17 9.99
CA HIS A 137 -11.17 -21.59 10.33
C HIS A 137 -11.99 -22.33 9.28
N SER A 138 -13.06 -21.71 8.77
CA SER A 138 -13.92 -22.29 7.74
C SER A 138 -13.18 -22.66 6.44
N LEU A 139 -12.10 -21.94 6.09
CA LEU A 139 -11.25 -22.27 4.94
C LEU A 139 -10.45 -23.53 5.21
N ALA A 140 -9.86 -23.63 6.40
CA ALA A 140 -9.10 -24.81 6.80
C ALA A 140 -10.00 -26.04 7.01
N ASP A 141 -11.20 -25.86 7.56
CA ASP A 141 -12.21 -26.91 7.69
C ASP A 141 -12.62 -27.43 6.31
N THR A 142 -12.87 -26.51 5.36
CA THR A 142 -13.18 -26.88 3.97
C THR A 142 -12.03 -27.64 3.30
N ALA A 143 -10.78 -27.24 3.54
CA ALA A 143 -9.62 -27.98 3.05
C ALA A 143 -9.54 -29.39 3.67
N ALA A 144 -9.77 -29.50 4.99
CA ALA A 144 -9.75 -30.77 5.71
C ALA A 144 -10.88 -31.71 5.26
N GLU A 145 -12.10 -31.21 5.06
CA GLU A 145 -13.24 -31.95 4.50
C GLU A 145 -12.92 -32.49 3.09
N ALA A 146 -12.14 -31.74 2.32
CA ALA A 146 -11.65 -32.14 1.01
C ALA A 146 -10.38 -33.02 1.06
N GLY A 147 -9.95 -33.46 2.26
CA GLY A 147 -8.80 -34.34 2.46
C GLY A 147 -7.43 -33.64 2.40
N ILE A 148 -7.39 -32.32 2.39
CA ILE A 148 -6.17 -31.51 2.25
C ILE A 148 -5.72 -30.99 3.62
N ALA A 149 -4.62 -31.55 4.13
CA ALA A 149 -3.96 -31.06 5.33
C ALA A 149 -3.12 -29.83 4.99
N LEU A 150 -3.71 -28.63 5.08
CA LEU A 150 -3.00 -27.39 4.75
C LEU A 150 -1.95 -27.03 5.82
N LEU A 151 -2.33 -27.06 7.10
CA LEU A 151 -1.41 -26.84 8.22
C LEU A 151 -0.64 -28.13 8.54
N PRO A 152 0.61 -28.03 9.02
CA PRO A 152 1.35 -29.21 9.44
C PRO A 152 0.72 -29.83 10.70
N GLY A 153 0.65 -31.15 10.73
CA GLY A 153 0.33 -31.93 11.91
C GLY A 153 1.59 -32.37 12.67
N ALA A 154 1.38 -33.25 13.66
CA ALA A 154 2.49 -33.84 14.43
C ALA A 154 3.39 -34.69 13.52
N GLY A 155 4.69 -34.39 13.51
CA GLY A 155 5.69 -35.11 12.72
C GLY A 155 5.83 -34.67 11.25
N ASP A 156 5.01 -33.74 10.76
CA ASP A 156 5.09 -33.24 9.38
C ASP A 156 6.30 -32.33 9.12
N LEU A 157 6.76 -31.66 10.18
CA LEU A 157 7.91 -30.77 10.14
C LEU A 157 9.20 -31.58 10.26
N ASP A 158 10.07 -31.52 9.24
CA ASP A 158 11.39 -32.16 9.23
C ASP A 158 12.51 -31.15 9.49
N PRO A 159 13.03 -31.05 10.73
CA PRO A 159 14.08 -30.11 11.09
C PRO A 159 15.48 -30.64 10.74
N GLY A 160 16.31 -29.78 10.14
CA GLY A 160 17.73 -30.04 9.86
C GLY A 160 18.63 -28.87 10.30
N CYS A 161 19.77 -29.17 10.92
CA CYS A 161 20.72 -28.16 11.37
C CYS A 161 22.16 -28.60 11.18
N SER A 162 23.04 -27.66 10.85
CA SER A 162 24.48 -27.91 10.80
C SER A 162 25.17 -27.89 12.18
N CYS A 163 24.42 -27.81 13.29
CA CYS A 163 24.98 -27.83 14.64
C CYS A 163 25.28 -29.27 15.11
N PRO A 164 26.23 -29.46 16.04
CA PRO A 164 26.58 -30.80 16.54
C PRO A 164 25.55 -31.37 17.55
N ASP A 165 24.41 -30.70 17.75
CA ASP A 165 23.33 -31.17 18.64
C ASP A 165 22.45 -32.19 17.90
N HIS A 166 22.34 -33.39 18.47
CA HIS A 166 21.59 -34.51 17.90
C HIS A 166 20.09 -34.52 18.22
N GLY A 167 19.60 -33.61 19.08
CA GLY A 167 18.16 -33.58 19.35
C GLY A 167 17.36 -32.93 18.22
N ARG A 168 16.11 -33.36 18.07
CA ARG A 168 15.25 -33.08 16.91
C ARG A 168 13.92 -32.48 17.38
N PRO A 169 13.67 -31.16 17.19
CA PRO A 169 14.58 -30.14 16.67
C PRO A 169 15.65 -29.73 17.70
N CYS A 170 16.81 -29.27 17.24
CA CYS A 170 17.75 -28.56 18.10
C CYS A 170 17.24 -27.14 18.38
N LYS A 171 17.80 -26.46 19.39
CA LYS A 171 17.37 -25.08 19.74
C LYS A 171 17.43 -24.09 18.56
N HIS A 172 18.34 -24.28 17.60
CA HIS A 172 18.48 -23.38 16.46
C HIS A 172 17.35 -23.56 15.44
N VAL A 173 16.94 -24.80 15.16
CA VAL A 173 15.81 -25.05 14.24
C VAL A 173 14.50 -24.74 14.93
N ALA A 174 14.38 -25.00 16.24
CA ALA A 174 13.24 -24.53 17.02
C ALA A 174 13.10 -23.00 16.91
N ALA A 175 14.21 -22.24 17.01
CA ALA A 175 14.19 -20.79 16.82
C ALA A 175 13.70 -20.37 15.43
N LEU A 176 14.15 -21.07 14.37
CA LEU A 176 13.64 -20.86 13.00
C LEU A 176 12.13 -21.14 12.91
N CYS A 177 11.65 -22.24 13.48
CA CYS A 177 10.23 -22.61 13.43
C CYS A 177 9.35 -21.60 14.18
N TYR A 178 9.78 -21.15 15.36
CA TYR A 178 9.10 -20.08 16.09
C TYR A 178 9.06 -18.80 15.25
N GLN A 179 10.19 -18.37 14.68
CA GLN A 179 10.22 -17.17 13.87
C GLN A 179 9.33 -17.27 12.62
N MET A 180 9.21 -18.48 12.05
CA MET A 180 8.30 -18.77 10.95
C MET A 180 6.82 -18.59 11.36
N ALA A 181 6.43 -18.94 12.58
CA ALA A 181 5.07 -18.73 13.07
C ALA A 181 4.65 -17.25 13.00
N ARG A 182 5.57 -16.34 13.33
CA ARG A 182 5.33 -14.89 13.23
C ARG A 182 5.28 -14.38 11.79
N LEU A 183 6.04 -15.00 10.89
CA LEU A 183 5.91 -14.71 9.46
C LEU A 183 4.54 -15.14 8.95
N LEU A 184 4.06 -16.30 9.40
CA LEU A 184 2.72 -16.78 9.08
C LEU A 184 1.63 -15.87 9.62
N ASP A 185 1.75 -15.34 10.85
CA ASP A 185 0.80 -14.35 11.39
C ASP A 185 0.62 -13.12 10.50
N THR A 186 1.71 -12.71 9.85
CA THR A 186 1.72 -11.55 8.95
C THR A 186 1.18 -11.90 7.56
N ASP A 187 1.49 -13.11 7.08
CA ASP A 187 1.21 -13.50 5.70
C ASP A 187 0.99 -15.02 5.58
N PRO A 188 -0.27 -15.49 5.49
CA PRO A 188 -0.58 -16.91 5.34
C PRO A 188 -0.17 -17.47 3.97
N PHE A 189 0.12 -16.65 2.96
CA PHE A 189 0.61 -17.15 1.66
C PHE A 189 1.98 -17.81 1.78
N VAL A 190 2.74 -17.53 2.85
CA VAL A 190 4.00 -18.24 3.06
C VAL A 190 3.75 -19.72 3.36
N LEU A 191 2.62 -20.08 4.00
CA LEU A 191 2.22 -21.48 4.14
C LEU A 191 1.87 -22.11 2.78
N LEU A 192 1.12 -21.39 1.94
CA LEU A 192 0.74 -21.85 0.61
C LEU A 192 1.99 -22.05 -0.29
N LEU A 193 2.96 -21.14 -0.18
CA LEU A 193 4.26 -21.26 -0.81
C LEU A 193 4.99 -22.52 -0.33
N LEU A 194 5.03 -22.78 0.97
CA LEU A 194 5.61 -24.01 1.51
C LEU A 194 4.87 -25.26 1.06
N ARG A 195 3.56 -25.18 0.81
CA ARG A 195 2.78 -26.26 0.22
C ARG A 195 2.93 -26.38 -1.30
N GLY A 196 3.62 -25.44 -1.96
CA GLY A 196 4.10 -25.57 -3.32
C GLY A 196 3.51 -24.62 -4.36
N ARG A 197 2.73 -23.60 -3.97
CA ARG A 197 2.17 -22.60 -4.90
C ARG A 197 2.53 -21.18 -4.51
N GLY A 198 3.00 -20.39 -5.49
CA GLY A 198 3.24 -18.96 -5.33
C GLY A 198 1.93 -18.19 -5.12
N GLU A 199 2.02 -17.02 -4.50
CA GLU A 199 0.87 -16.14 -4.24
C GLU A 199 0.17 -15.69 -5.53
N ARG A 200 0.94 -15.24 -6.53
CA ARG A 200 0.42 -14.76 -7.81
C ARG A 200 -0.25 -15.87 -8.60
N GLU A 201 0.42 -17.02 -8.75
CA GLU A 201 -0.14 -18.20 -9.45
C GLU A 201 -1.46 -18.64 -8.79
N LEU A 202 -1.47 -18.72 -7.47
CA LEU A 202 -2.64 -19.15 -6.70
C LEU A 202 -3.82 -18.17 -6.84
N LEU A 203 -3.57 -16.86 -6.77
CA LEU A 203 -4.60 -15.84 -6.93
C LEU A 203 -5.17 -15.80 -8.36
N GLU A 204 -4.33 -15.96 -9.39
CA GLU A 204 -4.76 -16.06 -10.79
C GLU A 204 -5.67 -17.28 -11.01
N GLU A 205 -5.31 -18.44 -10.45
CA GLU A 205 -6.08 -19.68 -10.53
C GLU A 205 -7.43 -19.57 -9.81
N LEU A 206 -7.43 -19.07 -8.56
CA LEU A 206 -8.65 -18.84 -7.79
C LEU A 206 -9.59 -17.85 -8.47
N GLY A 207 -9.05 -16.77 -9.05
CA GLY A 207 -9.83 -15.79 -9.79
C GLY A 207 -10.57 -16.42 -10.97
N ARG A 208 -9.90 -17.29 -11.73
CA ARG A 208 -10.50 -17.99 -12.88
C ARG A 208 -11.59 -18.97 -12.44
N ARG A 209 -11.34 -19.76 -11.40
CA ARG A 209 -12.31 -20.75 -10.88
C ARG A 209 -13.54 -20.08 -10.27
N ASN A 210 -13.35 -19.02 -9.50
CA ASN A 210 -14.46 -18.24 -8.94
C ASN A 210 -15.32 -17.62 -10.04
N ALA A 211 -14.71 -17.07 -11.10
CA ALA A 211 -15.46 -16.55 -12.25
C ALA A 211 -16.29 -17.65 -12.94
N ALA A 212 -15.73 -18.85 -13.11
CA ALA A 212 -16.45 -19.99 -13.65
C ALA A 212 -17.60 -20.46 -12.73
N HIS A 213 -17.39 -20.43 -11.40
CA HIS A 213 -18.42 -20.77 -10.42
C HIS A 213 -19.57 -19.76 -10.45
N SER A 214 -19.24 -18.47 -10.41
CA SER A 214 -20.21 -17.37 -10.53
C SER A 214 -21.03 -17.44 -11.83
N ALA A 215 -20.43 -17.92 -12.93
CA ALA A 215 -21.14 -18.13 -14.19
C ALA A 215 -22.11 -19.31 -14.15
N ARG A 216 -21.82 -20.36 -13.36
CA ARG A 216 -22.67 -21.55 -13.16
C ARG A 216 -23.78 -21.35 -12.14
N GLU A 217 -23.50 -20.62 -11.05
CA GLU A 217 -24.46 -20.32 -9.98
C GLU A 217 -25.51 -19.30 -10.39
N ARG A 218 -25.26 -18.55 -11.46
CA ARG A 218 -26.27 -17.72 -12.09
C ARG A 218 -27.34 -18.65 -12.64
N PRO A 219 -28.54 -18.73 -12.02
CA PRO A 219 -29.60 -19.53 -12.59
C PRO A 219 -29.80 -19.02 -14.01
N ALA A 220 -29.97 -19.92 -14.98
CA ALA A 220 -30.71 -19.52 -16.16
C ALA A 220 -32.01 -18.94 -15.59
N ALA A 221 -32.13 -17.60 -15.63
CA ALA A 221 -33.36 -16.95 -15.23
C ALA A 221 -34.48 -17.76 -15.88
N PRO A 222 -35.58 -18.10 -15.17
CA PRO A 222 -36.71 -18.71 -15.84
C PRO A 222 -36.91 -17.89 -17.10
N ALA A 223 -36.86 -18.54 -18.27
CA ALA A 223 -36.94 -17.85 -19.52
C ALA A 223 -38.33 -17.20 -19.53
N THR A 224 -38.40 -15.97 -19.02
CA THR A 224 -39.45 -15.05 -19.39
C THR A 224 -39.46 -15.15 -20.90
N PRO A 225 -40.62 -15.44 -21.53
CA PRO A 225 -40.69 -15.49 -22.97
C PRO A 225 -40.01 -14.22 -23.48
N SER A 226 -38.85 -14.43 -24.08
CA SER A 226 -37.89 -13.39 -24.40
C SER A 226 -37.57 -13.55 -25.86
N VAL A 227 -37.60 -12.41 -26.53
CA VAL A 227 -37.25 -12.33 -27.94
C VAL A 227 -35.82 -11.82 -27.97
N PRO A 228 -34.92 -12.39 -28.79
CA PRO A 228 -33.59 -11.82 -29.00
C PRO A 228 -33.68 -10.31 -29.19
N ALA A 229 -32.85 -9.52 -28.49
CA ALA A 229 -32.94 -8.06 -28.52
C ALA A 229 -32.91 -7.50 -29.95
N ARG A 230 -32.15 -8.14 -30.85
CA ARG A 230 -32.12 -7.81 -32.28
C ARG A 230 -33.48 -7.94 -32.98
N GLU A 231 -34.29 -8.93 -32.61
CA GLU A 231 -35.63 -9.17 -33.17
C GLU A 231 -36.64 -8.24 -32.51
N ALA A 232 -36.54 -8.03 -31.19
CA ALA A 232 -37.37 -7.04 -30.49
C ALA A 232 -37.14 -5.60 -30.98
N LEU A 233 -35.95 -5.31 -31.52
CA LEU A 233 -35.57 -4.00 -32.06
C LEU A 233 -35.56 -3.95 -33.59
N ALA A 234 -35.79 -5.07 -34.30
CA ALA A 234 -35.67 -5.14 -35.76
C ALA A 234 -36.65 -4.19 -36.47
N ASP A 235 -37.89 -4.16 -35.98
CA ASP A 235 -38.96 -3.33 -36.54
C ASP A 235 -39.14 -2.01 -35.76
N ARG A 236 -38.23 -1.72 -34.83
CA ARG A 236 -38.31 -0.51 -34.01
C ARG A 236 -37.70 0.64 -34.78
N TYR A 237 -38.55 1.47 -35.37
CA TYR A 237 -38.15 2.77 -35.89
C TYR A 237 -37.67 3.61 -34.70
N LEU A 238 -36.36 3.66 -34.49
CA LEU A 238 -35.78 4.51 -33.46
C LEU A 238 -36.01 5.95 -33.90
N PRO A 239 -36.67 6.79 -33.08
CA PRO A 239 -36.72 8.21 -33.36
C PRO A 239 -35.28 8.73 -33.45
N PRO A 240 -35.03 9.80 -34.22
CA PRO A 240 -33.73 10.46 -34.19
C PRO A 240 -33.33 10.73 -32.75
N LEU A 241 -32.03 10.59 -32.44
CA LEU A 241 -31.52 10.86 -31.10
C LEU A 241 -32.03 12.23 -30.65
N PRO A 242 -32.54 12.35 -29.41
CA PRO A 242 -32.91 13.66 -28.90
C PRO A 242 -31.70 14.58 -28.98
N ALA A 243 -31.95 15.87 -29.20
CA ALA A 243 -30.88 16.86 -29.19
C ALA A 243 -30.07 16.71 -27.88
N PRO A 244 -28.72 16.82 -27.94
CA PRO A 244 -27.90 16.77 -26.74
C PRO A 244 -28.43 17.72 -25.68
N LEU A 245 -28.46 17.27 -24.43
CA LEU A 245 -28.83 18.14 -23.32
C LEU A 245 -27.88 19.34 -23.27
N PRO A 246 -28.38 20.54 -22.92
CA PRO A 246 -27.53 21.70 -22.77
C PRO A 246 -26.48 21.43 -21.70
N VAL A 247 -25.25 21.87 -21.97
CA VAL A 247 -24.15 21.77 -21.01
C VAL A 247 -24.46 22.64 -19.80
N LEU A 248 -24.34 22.08 -18.60
CA LEU A 248 -24.53 22.83 -17.36
C LEU A 248 -23.43 23.90 -17.21
N PRO A 249 -23.74 25.10 -16.69
CA PRO A 249 -22.75 26.17 -16.52
C PRO A 249 -21.67 25.82 -15.47
N HIS A 250 -21.93 24.84 -14.61
CA HIS A 250 -21.00 24.40 -13.57
C HIS A 250 -21.13 22.88 -13.33
N PRO A 251 -20.12 22.24 -12.72
CA PRO A 251 -20.18 20.83 -12.34
C PRO A 251 -21.41 20.49 -11.50
N ALA A 252 -21.93 19.27 -11.68
CA ALA A 252 -23.02 18.77 -10.85
C ALA A 252 -22.58 18.62 -9.39
N GLN A 253 -23.46 18.95 -8.45
CA GLN A 253 -23.24 18.69 -7.03
C GLN A 253 -23.77 17.31 -6.68
N PRO A 254 -22.98 16.45 -5.98
CA PRO A 254 -23.47 15.16 -5.55
C PRO A 254 -24.57 15.30 -4.48
N PRO A 255 -25.46 14.29 -4.36
CA PRO A 255 -26.42 14.25 -3.26
C PRO A 255 -25.70 14.06 -1.92
N SER A 256 -26.34 14.46 -0.83
CA SER A 256 -25.85 14.15 0.52
C SER A 256 -25.96 12.64 0.78
N TYR A 257 -24.85 12.03 1.20
CA TYR A 257 -24.79 10.60 1.50
C TYR A 257 -25.12 10.36 2.98
N PRO A 258 -26.03 9.43 3.31
CA PRO A 258 -26.33 9.09 4.70
C PRO A 258 -25.19 8.29 5.35
N SER A 259 -24.97 8.51 6.64
CA SER A 259 -24.08 7.66 7.45
C SER A 259 -24.75 6.31 7.73
N LEU A 260 -24.16 5.21 7.26
CA LEU A 260 -24.65 3.85 7.47
C LEU A 260 -23.61 3.00 8.23
N PRO A 261 -24.02 2.15 9.19
CA PRO A 261 -23.11 1.25 9.89
C PRO A 261 -22.34 0.33 8.92
N GLY A 262 -21.01 0.29 9.03
CA GLY A 262 -20.15 -0.53 8.17
C GLY A 262 -19.90 0.03 6.77
N ALA A 263 -20.53 1.14 6.39
CA ALA A 263 -20.27 1.82 5.11
C ALA A 263 -19.00 2.69 5.17
N ARG A 264 -18.47 3.02 3.99
CA ARG A 264 -17.38 4.00 3.83
C ARG A 264 -17.83 5.38 4.30
N ASP A 265 -16.87 6.20 4.74
CA ASP A 265 -17.12 7.57 5.21
C ASP A 265 -17.90 8.40 4.16
N PRO A 266 -19.11 8.89 4.48
CA PRO A 266 -19.92 9.70 3.56
C PRO A 266 -19.19 10.94 3.04
N LEU A 267 -18.32 11.56 3.85
CA LEU A 267 -17.54 12.73 3.44
C LEU A 267 -16.43 12.38 2.44
N ALA A 268 -15.92 11.14 2.46
CA ALA A 268 -14.99 10.66 1.45
C ALA A 268 -15.73 10.35 0.14
N LEU A 269 -16.95 9.80 0.21
CA LEU A 269 -17.76 9.53 -0.96
C LEU A 269 -18.24 10.82 -1.66
N ASP A 270 -18.69 11.80 -0.87
CA ASP A 270 -19.01 13.16 -1.34
C ASP A 270 -17.85 13.80 -2.11
N HIS A 271 -16.63 13.64 -1.58
CA HIS A 271 -15.43 14.15 -2.21
C HIS A 271 -15.15 13.51 -3.56
N LEU A 272 -15.18 12.17 -3.63
CA LEU A 272 -14.95 11.44 -4.88
C LEU A 272 -16.02 11.75 -5.92
N ALA A 273 -17.28 11.91 -5.49
CA ALA A 273 -18.37 12.26 -6.38
C ALA A 273 -18.27 13.70 -6.89
N THR A 274 -17.86 14.65 -6.04
CA THR A 274 -17.59 16.04 -6.42
C THR A 274 -16.44 16.11 -7.44
N ASP A 275 -15.35 15.36 -7.19
CA ASP A 275 -14.22 15.27 -8.12
C ASP A 275 -14.64 14.71 -9.48
N ALA A 276 -15.39 13.61 -9.48
CA ALA A 276 -15.89 12.99 -10.70
C ALA A 276 -16.79 13.93 -11.50
N ALA A 277 -17.66 14.70 -10.82
CA ALA A 277 -18.53 15.67 -11.47
C ALA A 277 -17.73 16.82 -12.11
N ALA A 278 -16.70 17.34 -11.43
CA ALA A 278 -15.81 18.37 -11.96
C ALA A 278 -15.02 17.89 -13.18
N ARG A 279 -14.54 16.64 -13.14
CA ARG A 279 -13.83 16.01 -14.26
C ARG A 279 -14.75 15.80 -15.46
N ALA A 280 -15.95 15.26 -15.23
CA ALA A 280 -16.94 15.04 -16.29
C ALA A 280 -17.35 16.36 -16.96
N HIS A 281 -17.52 17.42 -16.18
CA HIS A 281 -17.81 18.77 -16.70
C HIS A 281 -16.65 19.32 -17.53
N THR A 282 -15.40 19.14 -17.08
CA THR A 282 -14.20 19.56 -17.83
C THR A 282 -14.09 18.82 -19.16
N LEU A 283 -14.28 17.50 -19.14
CA LEU A 283 -14.30 16.65 -20.34
C LEU A 283 -15.39 17.09 -21.32
N LEU A 284 -16.61 17.37 -20.83
CA LEU A 284 -17.73 17.78 -21.65
C LEU A 284 -17.53 19.17 -22.28
N THR A 285 -16.88 20.10 -21.58
CA THR A 285 -16.74 21.50 -22.00
C THR A 285 -15.47 21.76 -22.83
N THR A 286 -14.40 21.02 -22.58
CA THR A 286 -13.09 21.25 -23.22
C THR A 286 -12.64 20.10 -24.12
N GLY A 287 -13.23 18.90 -23.97
CA GLY A 287 -12.76 17.68 -24.63
C GLY A 287 -11.46 17.11 -24.05
N LEU A 288 -10.94 17.69 -22.96
CA LEU A 288 -9.68 17.27 -22.33
C LEU A 288 -9.95 16.49 -21.04
N ASP A 289 -9.25 15.37 -20.85
CA ASP A 289 -9.25 14.65 -19.58
C ASP A 289 -8.26 15.32 -18.62
N PRO A 290 -8.72 15.91 -17.51
CA PRO A 290 -7.84 16.55 -16.53
C PRO A 290 -6.88 15.59 -15.83
N LEU A 291 -7.07 14.26 -15.95
CA LEU A 291 -6.13 13.26 -15.42
C LEU A 291 -5.14 12.73 -16.45
N ALA A 292 -5.39 12.96 -17.74
CA ALA A 292 -4.52 12.40 -18.77
C ALA A 292 -3.09 12.94 -18.59
N GLY A 293 -2.15 12.01 -18.39
CA GLY A 293 -0.73 12.33 -18.21
C GLY A 293 -0.29 12.66 -16.78
N LEU A 294 -1.20 12.66 -15.79
CA LEU A 294 -0.81 12.78 -14.39
C LEU A 294 -0.26 11.46 -13.85
N THR A 295 0.83 11.54 -13.08
CA THR A 295 1.30 10.41 -12.27
C THR A 295 0.38 10.17 -11.07
N SER A 296 0.48 8.99 -10.44
CA SER A 296 -0.27 8.68 -9.22
C SER A 296 -0.01 9.69 -8.09
N TRP A 297 1.22 10.19 -7.99
CA TRP A 297 1.57 11.24 -7.05
C TRP A 297 0.90 12.58 -7.37
N GLN A 298 0.94 13.00 -8.64
CA GLN A 298 0.30 14.25 -9.07
C GLN A 298 -1.22 14.21 -8.88
N ASP A 299 -1.86 13.07 -9.16
CA ASP A 299 -3.29 12.90 -8.91
C ASP A 299 -3.62 12.89 -7.41
N ALA A 300 -2.79 12.28 -6.56
CA ALA A 300 -2.95 12.33 -5.11
C ALA A 300 -2.86 13.77 -4.57
N VAL A 301 -1.90 14.56 -5.07
CA VAL A 301 -1.75 15.97 -4.71
C VAL A 301 -2.96 16.78 -5.17
N ARG A 302 -3.42 16.58 -6.41
CA ARG A 302 -4.62 17.23 -6.97
C ARG A 302 -5.88 16.93 -6.15
N LEU A 303 -6.10 15.66 -5.81
CA LEU A 303 -7.21 15.23 -4.96
C LEU A 303 -7.17 15.92 -3.60
N ALA A 304 -6.01 15.88 -2.92
CA ALA A 304 -5.82 16.55 -1.64
C ALA A 304 -6.01 18.08 -1.72
N ALA A 305 -5.56 18.71 -2.81
CA ALA A 305 -5.64 20.15 -3.01
C ALA A 305 -7.08 20.67 -3.17
N SER A 306 -7.98 19.86 -3.72
CA SER A 306 -9.38 20.24 -4.02
C SER A 306 -10.25 20.54 -2.78
N ARG A 307 -9.78 20.30 -1.55
CA ARG A 307 -10.50 20.64 -0.30
C ARG A 307 -10.00 21.92 0.37
N PRO A 308 -10.81 22.98 0.51
CA PRO A 308 -10.41 24.22 1.20
C PRO A 308 -9.89 24.02 2.63
N THR A 309 -10.37 23.00 3.35
CA THR A 309 -10.08 22.71 4.76
C THR A 309 -9.05 21.60 4.99
N ALA A 310 -8.25 21.27 3.97
CA ALA A 310 -7.27 20.20 4.01
C ALA A 310 -6.34 20.25 5.24
N GLY A 311 -6.40 19.22 6.09
CA GLY A 311 -5.61 19.07 7.32
C GLY A 311 -6.29 19.53 8.61
N LEU A 312 -7.42 20.25 8.54
CA LEU A 312 -8.08 20.88 9.70
C LEU A 312 -9.10 19.94 10.39
N THR A 313 -9.67 18.98 9.67
CA THR A 313 -10.64 18.02 10.20
C THR A 313 -10.04 16.62 10.35
N ALA A 314 -10.60 15.81 11.25
CA ALA A 314 -10.19 14.42 11.43
C ALA A 314 -10.24 13.63 10.11
N THR A 315 -11.28 13.83 9.32
CA THR A 315 -11.46 13.24 7.99
C THR A 315 -10.37 13.68 7.02
N THR A 316 -10.05 14.97 6.94
CA THR A 316 -8.98 15.44 6.05
C THR A 316 -7.59 14.95 6.46
N ARG A 317 -7.33 14.79 7.77
CA ARG A 317 -6.08 14.19 8.26
C ARG A 317 -5.98 12.71 7.91
N ALA A 318 -7.08 11.97 7.97
CA ALA A 318 -7.11 10.58 7.52
C ALA A 318 -6.78 10.48 6.02
N LEU A 319 -7.43 11.31 5.19
CA LEU A 319 -7.15 11.37 3.74
C LEU A 319 -5.67 11.66 3.44
N TYR A 320 -5.08 12.65 4.12
CA TYR A 320 -3.66 13.00 3.94
C TYR A 320 -2.73 11.83 4.29
N ARG A 321 -3.00 11.11 5.38
CA ARG A 321 -2.20 9.94 5.76
C ARG A 321 -2.32 8.82 4.73
N GLU A 322 -3.52 8.51 4.26
CA GLU A 322 -3.75 7.46 3.27
C GLU A 322 -3.08 7.78 1.93
N LEU A 323 -3.22 9.01 1.43
CA LEU A 323 -2.59 9.44 0.18
C LEU A 323 -1.06 9.47 0.28
N ALA A 324 -0.52 9.97 1.40
CA ALA A 324 0.92 9.96 1.64
C ALA A 324 1.46 8.53 1.71
N TYR A 325 0.78 7.63 2.44
CA TYR A 325 1.13 6.22 2.52
C TYR A 325 1.10 5.53 1.14
N ALA A 326 0.01 5.70 0.39
CA ALA A 326 -0.17 5.08 -0.93
C ALA A 326 0.85 5.55 -1.97
N THR A 327 1.41 6.75 -1.80
CA THR A 327 2.41 7.33 -2.70
C THR A 327 3.84 7.21 -2.18
N GLY A 328 4.05 6.59 -1.01
CA GLY A 328 5.36 6.42 -0.39
C GLY A 328 6.00 7.73 0.08
N ARG A 329 5.19 8.74 0.40
CA ARG A 329 5.62 10.09 0.83
C ARG A 329 5.21 10.37 2.27
N THR A 330 5.76 11.43 2.87
CA THR A 330 5.31 11.90 4.18
C THR A 330 4.10 12.83 4.04
N THR A 331 3.35 13.01 5.13
CA THR A 331 2.24 13.99 5.14
C THR A 331 2.74 15.43 4.97
N THR A 332 3.98 15.73 5.37
CA THR A 332 4.62 17.03 5.16
C THR A 332 4.94 17.24 3.69
N ASP A 333 5.48 16.23 3.01
CA ASP A 333 5.71 16.28 1.56
C ASP A 333 4.40 16.55 0.82
N LEU A 334 3.32 15.83 1.19
CA LEU A 334 2.00 16.02 0.59
C LEU A 334 1.44 17.43 0.88
N ALA A 335 1.59 17.94 2.10
CA ALA A 335 1.14 19.29 2.44
C ALA A 335 1.88 20.37 1.61
N ARG A 336 3.19 20.23 1.46
CA ARG A 336 4.01 21.14 0.65
C ARG A 336 3.66 21.05 -0.84
N ALA A 337 3.47 19.84 -1.35
CA ALA A 337 3.03 19.60 -2.72
C ALA A 337 1.62 20.15 -3.00
N VAL A 338 0.70 20.03 -2.03
CA VAL A 338 -0.64 20.63 -2.12
C VAL A 338 -0.57 22.16 -2.14
N ALA A 339 0.30 22.77 -1.33
CA ALA A 339 0.52 24.21 -1.38
C ALA A 339 1.03 24.65 -2.77
N ALA A 340 1.97 23.90 -3.36
CA ALA A 340 2.51 24.17 -4.68
C ALA A 340 1.45 23.99 -5.79
N TRP A 341 0.61 22.95 -5.66
CA TRP A 341 -0.50 22.71 -6.58
C TRP A 341 -1.56 23.80 -6.50
N ARG A 342 -1.84 24.34 -5.31
CA ARG A 342 -2.77 25.48 -5.15
C ARG A 342 -2.20 26.75 -5.74
N GLN A 343 -0.89 26.94 -5.64
CA GLN A 343 -0.21 28.10 -6.20
C GLN A 343 -0.30 28.13 -7.74
N GLY A 344 -0.03 27.02 -8.43
CA GLY A 344 -0.05 27.02 -9.91
C GLY A 344 -0.24 25.65 -10.56
N GLY A 345 -1.01 24.77 -9.94
CA GLY A 345 -1.35 23.45 -10.47
C GLY A 345 -0.12 22.56 -10.69
N ALA A 346 -0.11 21.84 -11.80
CA ALA A 346 0.99 20.97 -12.17
C ALA A 346 2.32 21.72 -12.37
N GLY A 347 2.27 22.98 -12.85
CA GLY A 347 3.45 23.83 -12.99
C GLY A 347 4.09 24.16 -11.64
N GLY A 348 3.27 24.52 -10.65
CA GLY A 348 3.74 24.78 -9.29
C GLY A 348 4.37 23.55 -8.64
N LEU A 349 3.75 22.37 -8.80
CA LEU A 349 4.32 21.12 -8.29
C LEU A 349 5.66 20.78 -8.98
N ALA A 350 5.76 20.94 -10.30
CA ALA A 350 7.00 20.69 -11.03
C ALA A 350 8.15 21.59 -10.54
N VAL A 351 7.87 22.87 -10.28
CA VAL A 351 8.84 23.86 -9.78
C VAL A 351 9.26 23.58 -8.32
N LEU A 352 8.38 22.96 -7.52
CA LEU A 352 8.73 22.48 -6.19
C LEU A 352 9.75 21.33 -6.26
N GLU A 353 9.53 20.36 -7.14
CA GLU A 353 10.18 19.05 -7.11
C GLU A 353 11.43 18.93 -7.98
N THR A 354 11.45 19.58 -9.14
CA THR A 354 12.47 19.35 -10.17
C THR A 354 13.13 20.66 -10.58
N PRO A 355 14.29 21.01 -9.98
CA PRO A 355 15.07 22.14 -10.43
C PRO A 355 15.67 21.88 -11.82
N TRP A 356 15.62 22.86 -12.70
CA TRP A 356 16.06 22.77 -14.09
C TRP A 356 16.92 23.98 -14.48
N ASP A 357 17.65 23.89 -15.59
CA ASP A 357 18.51 24.98 -16.09
C ASP A 357 17.81 25.73 -17.24
N PRO A 358 17.31 26.96 -17.01
CA PRO A 358 16.65 27.73 -18.05
C PRO A 358 17.59 28.11 -19.20
N PRO A 359 17.13 28.10 -20.45
CA PRO A 359 17.90 28.67 -21.55
C PRO A 359 18.05 30.18 -21.35
N ALA A 360 19.04 30.76 -22.02
CA ALA A 360 19.27 32.20 -21.96
C ALA A 360 17.99 32.98 -22.34
N GLY A 361 17.60 33.96 -21.53
CA GLY A 361 16.39 34.75 -21.82
C GLY A 361 15.63 35.25 -20.58
N PRO A 362 14.35 34.89 -20.39
CA PRO A 362 13.50 35.46 -19.33
C PRO A 362 14.10 35.34 -17.92
N PHE A 363 14.74 34.21 -17.61
CA PHE A 363 15.41 34.00 -16.33
C PHE A 363 16.55 35.01 -16.09
N ASP A 364 17.40 35.24 -17.09
CA ASP A 364 18.55 36.16 -16.98
C ASP A 364 18.11 37.61 -16.79
N ARG A 365 16.96 37.99 -17.35
CA ARG A 365 16.40 39.34 -17.24
C ARG A 365 15.82 39.64 -15.86
N ALA A 366 15.55 38.62 -15.04
CA ALA A 366 14.93 38.81 -13.73
C ALA A 366 15.82 39.54 -12.74
N ARG A 367 17.11 39.21 -12.67
CA ARG A 367 18.04 39.87 -11.72
C ARG A 367 18.22 41.36 -12.01
N PRO A 368 18.43 41.81 -13.26
CA PRO A 368 18.40 43.23 -13.61
C PRO A 368 17.06 43.90 -13.28
N ALA A 369 15.92 43.24 -13.53
CA ALA A 369 14.60 43.80 -13.23
C ALA A 369 14.39 44.00 -11.71
N LEU A 370 14.73 43.00 -10.90
CA LEU A 370 14.70 43.09 -9.44
C LEU A 370 15.60 44.21 -8.92
N ALA A 371 16.82 44.34 -9.46
CA ALA A 371 17.74 45.40 -9.08
C ALA A 371 17.21 46.80 -9.46
N ALA A 372 16.58 46.95 -10.64
CA ALA A 372 15.98 48.20 -11.07
C ALA A 372 14.78 48.60 -10.19
N ALA A 373 14.06 47.62 -9.63
CA ALA A 373 12.99 47.83 -8.66
C ALA A 373 13.50 48.06 -7.21
N GLY A 374 14.82 48.11 -6.99
CA GLY A 374 15.42 48.42 -5.69
C GLY A 374 15.62 47.21 -4.77
N PHE A 375 15.42 45.98 -5.25
CA PHE A 375 15.65 44.76 -4.46
C PHE A 375 17.15 44.41 -4.38
N PRO A 376 17.57 43.69 -3.31
CA PRO A 376 18.96 43.27 -3.17
C PRO A 376 19.35 42.24 -4.25
N ARG A 377 20.64 41.94 -4.35
CA ARG A 377 21.14 40.98 -5.33
C ARG A 377 20.80 39.55 -4.92
N PHE A 378 19.80 38.96 -5.59
CA PHE A 378 19.46 37.54 -5.46
C PHE A 378 20.57 36.64 -6.02
N GLN A 379 20.79 35.51 -5.36
CA GLN A 379 21.75 34.48 -5.74
C GLN A 379 21.09 33.47 -6.69
N PRO A 380 21.55 33.35 -7.95
CA PRO A 380 21.00 32.38 -8.89
C PRO A 380 21.59 30.98 -8.68
N ARG A 381 20.74 29.96 -8.76
CA ARG A 381 21.13 28.55 -8.85
C ARG A 381 20.07 27.79 -9.64
N ARG A 382 20.43 27.23 -10.79
CA ARG A 382 19.47 26.61 -11.72
C ARG A 382 18.34 27.61 -12.03
N ASN A 383 17.08 27.20 -11.95
CA ASN A 383 15.89 28.04 -12.08
C ASN A 383 15.51 28.80 -10.79
N HIS A 384 16.36 28.86 -9.76
CA HIS A 384 16.05 29.54 -8.50
C HIS A 384 16.81 30.86 -8.36
N LEU A 385 16.15 31.86 -7.80
CA LEU A 385 16.72 33.10 -7.31
C LEU A 385 16.47 33.18 -5.80
N THR A 386 17.51 33.05 -4.99
CA THR A 386 17.41 33.09 -3.53
C THR A 386 17.80 34.46 -2.99
N HIS A 387 16.96 35.02 -2.12
CA HIS A 387 17.24 36.28 -1.43
C HIS A 387 18.48 36.11 -0.52
N PRO A 388 19.38 37.10 -0.40
CA PRO A 388 20.60 36.97 0.40
C PRO A 388 20.35 36.70 1.90
N GLY A 389 19.18 37.08 2.41
CA GLY A 389 18.74 36.74 3.77
C GLY A 389 18.31 35.28 3.96
N GLY A 390 18.24 34.48 2.90
CA GLY A 390 17.93 33.05 2.95
C GLY A 390 16.47 32.69 3.20
N THR A 391 15.57 33.66 3.34
CA THR A 391 14.17 33.43 3.72
C THR A 391 13.17 33.48 2.57
N LEU A 392 13.55 34.06 1.43
CA LEU A 392 12.69 34.21 0.25
C LEU A 392 13.39 33.63 -0.98
N GLN A 393 12.62 32.98 -1.85
CA GLN A 393 13.11 32.42 -3.09
C GLN A 393 12.06 32.54 -4.18
N LEU A 394 12.48 32.98 -5.37
CA LEU A 394 11.68 32.88 -6.59
C LEU A 394 12.18 31.70 -7.40
N ARG A 395 11.26 30.91 -7.95
CA ARG A 395 11.58 29.79 -8.84
C ARG A 395 10.89 29.96 -10.19
N PHE A 396 11.65 29.79 -11.27
CA PHE A 396 11.16 29.96 -12.63
C PHE A 396 10.60 28.65 -13.19
N GLY A 397 9.36 28.68 -13.66
CA GLY A 397 8.64 27.54 -14.22
C GLY A 397 8.83 27.39 -15.73
N HIS A 398 8.56 26.17 -16.24
CA HIS A 398 8.53 25.88 -17.68
C HIS A 398 7.41 26.62 -18.42
N ASP A 399 6.40 27.10 -17.69
CA ASP A 399 5.29 27.93 -18.17
C ASP A 399 5.66 29.42 -18.29
N GLY A 400 6.91 29.80 -17.97
CA GLY A 400 7.38 31.18 -18.02
C GLY A 400 6.93 32.04 -16.83
N ARG A 401 6.43 31.44 -15.75
CA ARG A 401 6.01 32.15 -14.53
C ARG A 401 7.02 32.02 -13.40
N TRP A 402 6.97 32.95 -12.47
CA TRP A 402 7.76 33.02 -11.25
C TRP A 402 6.91 32.61 -10.06
N TYR A 403 7.38 31.60 -9.34
CA TYR A 403 6.73 31.01 -8.17
C TYR A 403 7.46 31.47 -6.92
N GLY A 404 6.73 32.05 -5.97
CA GLY A 404 7.26 32.51 -4.70
C GLY A 404 7.35 31.40 -3.65
N TYR A 405 8.44 31.38 -2.89
CA TYR A 405 8.68 30.46 -1.78
C TYR A 405 9.26 31.20 -0.58
N GLU A 406 8.85 30.79 0.62
CA GLU A 406 9.39 31.26 1.89
C GLU A 406 10.03 30.11 2.67
N SER A 407 11.01 30.41 3.52
CA SER A 407 11.67 29.44 4.41
C SER A 407 12.05 30.13 5.71
N GLU A 408 12.10 29.38 6.80
CA GLU A 408 12.65 29.90 8.06
C GLU A 408 14.16 30.20 7.92
N PRO A 409 14.71 31.20 8.61
CA PRO A 409 16.12 31.54 8.51
C PRO A 409 17.04 30.37 8.87
N GLY A 410 17.84 29.90 7.90
CA GLY A 410 18.81 28.83 8.09
C GLY A 410 18.27 27.41 7.88
N GLU A 411 16.98 27.27 7.61
CA GLU A 411 16.34 26.01 7.21
C GLU A 411 16.30 25.90 5.67
N ASP A 412 16.26 24.67 5.14
CA ASP A 412 16.10 24.41 3.69
C ASP A 412 14.69 23.88 3.40
N ASP A 413 13.68 24.48 4.05
CA ASP A 413 12.32 23.96 4.15
C ASP A 413 11.29 24.76 3.33
N TRP A 414 11.67 25.24 2.15
CA TRP A 414 10.88 26.09 1.25
C TRP A 414 9.38 25.72 1.09
N TRP A 415 8.52 26.65 1.49
CA TRP A 415 7.06 26.57 1.38
C TRP A 415 6.53 27.48 0.26
N PRO A 416 5.69 26.95 -0.65
CA PRO A 416 5.05 27.73 -1.73
C PRO A 416 4.13 28.82 -1.19
N ARG A 417 4.25 30.05 -1.71
CA ARG A 417 3.49 31.23 -1.27
C ARG A 417 3.27 32.23 -2.41
N ALA A 418 2.19 33.00 -2.32
CA ALA A 418 1.76 34.00 -3.31
C ALA A 418 1.38 33.42 -4.68
N THR A 419 0.62 34.16 -5.46
CA THR A 419 0.19 33.78 -6.81
C THR A 419 1.39 33.88 -7.77
N PRO A 420 1.56 32.94 -8.71
CA PRO A 420 2.65 33.02 -9.66
C PRO A 420 2.38 34.08 -10.74
N ASP A 421 3.42 34.86 -11.07
CA ASP A 421 3.34 35.94 -12.05
C ASP A 421 4.38 35.76 -13.18
N THR A 422 4.13 36.32 -14.35
CA THR A 422 5.12 36.40 -15.44
C THR A 422 6.26 37.39 -15.16
N ASP A 423 6.02 38.39 -14.31
CA ASP A 423 7.00 39.38 -13.88
C ASP A 423 7.61 39.01 -12.50
N PRO A 424 8.94 38.84 -12.41
CA PRO A 424 9.60 38.48 -11.16
C PRO A 424 9.47 39.56 -10.07
N VAL A 425 9.30 40.84 -10.44
CA VAL A 425 9.13 41.94 -9.48
C VAL A 425 7.77 41.84 -8.82
N SER A 426 6.71 41.70 -9.63
CA SER A 426 5.33 41.51 -9.15
C SER A 426 5.20 40.26 -8.27
N ALA A 427 5.76 39.12 -8.69
CA ALA A 427 5.77 37.89 -7.90
C ALA A 427 6.46 38.07 -6.53
N LEU A 428 7.54 38.86 -6.48
CA LEU A 428 8.25 39.12 -5.22
C LEU A 428 7.48 40.06 -4.29
N MET A 429 6.87 41.11 -4.84
CA MET A 429 6.06 42.06 -4.06
C MET A 429 4.89 41.36 -3.36
N GLU A 430 4.17 40.51 -4.09
CA GLU A 430 3.08 39.70 -3.53
C GLU A 430 3.59 38.74 -2.44
N LEU A 431 4.77 38.14 -2.64
CA LEU A 431 5.41 37.28 -1.65
C LEU A 431 5.82 38.03 -0.38
N SER A 432 6.31 39.26 -0.51
CA SER A 432 6.71 40.10 0.63
C SER A 432 5.54 40.84 1.29
N GLY A 433 4.31 40.71 0.76
CA GLY A 433 3.12 41.40 1.26
C GLY A 433 3.18 42.92 1.13
N SER A 434 3.88 43.43 0.09
CA SER A 434 4.09 44.87 -0.17
C SER A 434 3.37 45.34 -1.43
#